data_AF-A0AA88VLC4-F1
#
_entry.id   AF-A0AA88VLC4-F1
#
_cell.length_a   1.000
_cell.length_b   1.000
_cell.length_c   1.000
_cell.angle_alpha   90.00
_cell.angle_beta   90.00
_cell.angle_gamma   90.00
#
_symmetry.space_group_name_H-M   'P 1'
#
loop_
_entity.id
_entity.type
_entity.pdbx_description
1 polymer ?
#
loop_
_entity_poly.entity_id
_entity_poly.type
_entity_poly.pdbx_seq_one_letter_code
_entity_poly.pdbx_strand_id
1 'polypeptide(L)'
;MLKLHYFRKFIKKVKFQTLKFSSYQVTDGEKQLWALIHSKGLLHKEVQDLYRKVRAGYENIILNHEVVELQNVEFCLWKLHYKHIDEYRRRIRQTGAKSETNKSETVQNNVDGHMEGFYSFLSEAIEFYKELVGKFRRRYRLVGEPLLYEKVASSCSVEAVRLHKRQFACHRFFVCLGDLARYRELCKKSQTTNCRWSVSATFYFEATRIYPDSGNAQNQLALLATYVGDDFLALYHCVRSLALKEPFPDAWDNLMLLLEKNRSSDLHSLSSKAHFDFLKPHGESFSETKSEANSVSSNNKELEATGPIFSGKTELWSLLVRMTSFFLIKSRYSSAADYTSIIKFYTNLNSDVLVWFFCVA
;
A
#
# COMPACT_ATOMS: atom_id res chain seq x y z
N MET A 1 21.80 26.79 38.76
CA MET A 1 20.58 26.24 38.12
C MET A 1 19.91 27.21 37.14
N LEU A 2 19.69 28.49 37.49
CA LEU A 2 19.06 29.50 36.59
C LEU A 2 19.73 29.65 35.21
N LYS A 3 21.07 29.79 35.16
CA LYS A 3 21.80 29.98 33.88
C LYS A 3 21.57 28.83 32.88
N LEU A 4 21.47 27.59 33.36
CA LEU A 4 21.19 26.42 32.52
C LEU A 4 19.75 26.41 31.98
N HIS A 5 18.79 26.88 32.77
CA HIS A 5 17.39 27.03 32.34
C HIS A 5 17.25 28.09 31.23
N TYR A 6 17.87 29.27 31.40
CA TYR A 6 17.88 30.32 30.39
C TYR A 6 18.58 29.88 29.10
N PHE A 7 19.71 29.17 29.21
CA PHE A 7 20.42 28.63 28.06
C PHE A 7 19.57 27.61 27.28
N ARG A 8 18.89 26.69 27.98
CA ARG A 8 17.95 25.74 27.34
C ARG A 8 16.79 26.45 26.65
N LYS A 9 16.24 27.51 27.26
CA LYS A 9 15.16 28.33 26.68
C LYS A 9 15.63 29.10 25.45
N PHE A 10 16.85 29.65 25.48
CA PHE A 10 17.48 30.32 24.34
C PHE A 10 17.70 29.35 23.18
N ILE A 11 18.28 28.17 23.43
CA ILE A 11 18.47 27.14 22.39
C ILE A 11 17.14 26.74 21.75
N LYS A 12 16.08 26.52 22.56
CA LYS A 12 14.75 26.22 22.03
C LYS A 12 14.22 27.34 21.13
N LYS A 13 14.38 28.60 21.55
CA LYS A 13 13.95 29.77 20.76
C LYS A 13 14.69 29.88 19.43
N VAL A 14 16.01 29.69 19.43
CA VAL A 14 16.83 29.70 18.20
C VAL A 14 16.41 28.57 17.27
N LYS A 15 16.28 27.32 17.77
CA LYS A 15 15.82 26.18 16.97
C LYS A 15 14.44 26.39 16.35
N PHE A 16 13.53 27.00 17.09
CA PHE A 16 12.19 27.33 16.61
C PHE A 16 12.20 28.39 15.51
N GLN A 17 13.03 29.44 15.64
CA GLN A 17 13.20 30.44 14.59
C GLN A 17 13.82 29.83 13.32
N THR A 18 14.84 28.98 13.48
CA THR A 18 15.45 28.26 12.36
C THR A 18 14.42 27.35 11.66
N LEU A 19 13.57 26.64 12.41
CA LEU A 19 12.50 25.82 11.85
C LEU A 19 11.54 26.63 10.98
N LYS A 20 11.04 27.74 11.52
CA LYS A 20 10.12 28.63 10.79
C LYS A 20 10.75 29.17 9.52
N PHE A 21 12.02 29.57 9.58
CA PHE A 21 12.75 30.06 8.43
C PHE A 21 12.91 28.97 7.35
N SER A 22 13.36 27.77 7.72
CA SER A 22 13.49 26.64 6.80
C SER A 22 12.13 26.25 6.19
N SER A 23 11.06 26.21 6.99
CA SER A 23 9.71 25.89 6.53
C SER A 23 9.18 26.92 5.52
N TYR A 24 9.43 28.21 5.78
CA TYR A 24 9.09 29.29 4.85
C TYR A 24 9.86 29.15 3.53
N GLN A 25 11.17 28.93 3.58
CA GLN A 25 12.00 28.76 2.38
C GLN A 25 11.54 27.59 1.51
N VAL A 26 11.21 26.46 2.14
CA VAL A 26 10.71 25.28 1.43
C VAL A 26 9.35 25.56 0.77
N THR A 27 8.44 26.21 1.50
CA THR A 27 7.11 26.57 0.98
C THR A 27 7.18 27.58 -0.17
N ASP A 28 8.07 28.56 -0.08
CA ASP A 28 8.32 29.52 -1.16
C ASP A 28 8.94 28.83 -2.37
N GLY A 29 9.92 27.94 -2.13
CA GLY A 29 10.52 27.11 -3.17
C GLY A 29 9.49 26.22 -3.90
N GLU A 30 8.51 25.65 -3.20
CA GLU A 30 7.40 24.92 -3.85
C GLU A 30 6.60 25.80 -4.81
N LYS A 31 6.27 27.03 -4.40
CA LYS A 31 5.51 27.97 -5.26
C LYS A 31 6.29 28.33 -6.51
N GLN A 32 7.58 28.62 -6.35
CA GLN A 32 8.48 28.91 -7.48
C GLN A 32 8.60 27.69 -8.41
N LEU A 33 8.73 26.49 -7.84
CA LEU A 33 8.78 25.24 -8.59
C LEU A 33 7.52 25.05 -9.43
N TRP A 34 6.34 25.30 -8.88
CA TRP A 34 5.10 25.23 -9.64
C TRP A 34 5.04 26.24 -10.78
N ALA A 35 5.42 27.50 -10.54
CA ALA A 35 5.47 28.49 -11.62
C ALA A 35 6.44 28.05 -12.74
N LEU A 36 7.61 27.52 -12.38
CA LEU A 36 8.63 27.10 -13.33
C LEU A 36 8.23 25.86 -14.15
N ILE A 37 7.49 24.93 -13.54
CA ILE A 37 6.93 23.74 -14.24
C ILE A 37 5.95 24.16 -15.33
N HIS A 38 5.12 25.17 -15.07
CA HIS A 38 4.16 25.68 -16.04
C HIS A 38 4.86 26.45 -17.17
N SER A 39 5.93 27.19 -16.87
CA SER A 39 6.62 28.00 -17.88
C SER A 39 7.64 27.22 -18.72
N LYS A 40 8.44 26.34 -18.12
CA LYS A 40 9.57 25.64 -18.78
C LYS A 40 9.36 24.13 -18.95
N GLY A 41 8.52 23.53 -18.12
CA GLY A 41 8.24 22.09 -18.16
C GLY A 41 9.14 21.21 -17.29
N LEU A 42 8.65 19.99 -17.01
CA LEU A 42 9.27 19.06 -16.04
C LEU A 42 10.69 18.59 -16.40
N LEU A 43 11.01 18.50 -17.70
CA LEU A 43 12.30 18.01 -18.15
C LEU A 43 13.40 19.08 -18.12
N HIS A 44 13.03 20.35 -17.86
CA HIS A 44 13.99 21.44 -17.82
C HIS A 44 14.92 21.31 -16.59
N LYS A 45 16.23 21.46 -16.80
CA LYS A 45 17.24 21.27 -15.75
C LYS A 45 16.98 22.12 -14.50
N GLU A 46 16.66 23.40 -14.67
CA GLU A 46 16.33 24.28 -13.53
C GLU A 46 15.13 23.80 -12.69
N VAL A 47 14.13 23.17 -13.31
CA VAL A 47 12.98 22.60 -12.59
C VAL A 47 13.43 21.43 -11.74
N GLN A 48 14.25 20.54 -12.32
CA GLN A 48 14.79 19.38 -11.59
C GLN A 48 15.70 19.81 -10.44
N ASP A 49 16.56 20.81 -10.66
CA ASP A 49 17.46 21.33 -9.64
C ASP A 49 16.71 22.02 -8.50
N LEU A 50 15.68 22.81 -8.82
CA LEU A 50 14.83 23.43 -7.81
C LEU A 50 14.03 22.38 -7.03
N TYR A 51 13.49 21.36 -7.69
CA TYR A 51 12.83 20.23 -7.02
C TYR A 51 13.78 19.52 -6.03
N ARG A 52 15.01 19.21 -6.45
CA ARG A 52 16.02 18.59 -5.57
C ARG A 52 16.33 19.47 -4.36
N LYS A 53 16.45 20.79 -4.56
CA LYS A 53 16.68 21.77 -3.49
C LYS A 53 15.52 21.80 -2.48
N VAL A 54 14.28 21.87 -2.96
CA VAL A 54 13.08 21.87 -2.11
C VAL A 54 12.96 20.56 -1.33
N ARG A 55 13.15 19.42 -2.01
CA ARG A 55 13.18 18.09 -1.39
C ARG A 55 14.25 17.96 -0.30
N ALA A 56 15.46 18.44 -0.55
CA ALA A 56 16.54 18.45 0.44
C ALA A 56 16.22 19.35 1.65
N GLY A 57 15.48 20.45 1.42
CA GLY A 57 14.96 21.29 2.49
C GLY A 57 14.01 20.53 3.43
N TYR A 58 13.09 19.74 2.88
CA TYR A 58 12.23 18.86 3.67
C TYR A 58 13.01 17.80 4.46
N GLU A 59 13.98 17.13 3.84
CA GLU A 59 14.87 16.18 4.52
C GLU A 59 15.59 16.83 5.72
N ASN A 60 16.14 18.03 5.52
CA ASN A 60 16.79 18.79 6.58
C ASN A 60 15.83 19.09 7.74
N ILE A 61 14.58 19.46 7.42
CA ILE A 61 13.56 19.71 8.45
C ILE A 61 13.27 18.43 9.25
N ILE A 62 13.04 17.32 8.56
CA ILE A 62 12.73 16.00 9.15
C ILE A 62 13.85 15.50 10.08
N LEU A 63 15.12 15.66 9.68
CA LEU A 63 16.26 15.13 10.42
C LEU A 63 16.70 16.00 11.60
N ASN A 64 16.46 17.31 11.55
CA ASN A 64 17.03 18.27 12.51
C ASN A 64 16.03 18.90 13.49
N HIS A 65 14.73 18.84 13.22
CA HIS A 65 13.73 19.56 14.00
C HIS A 65 12.88 18.68 14.93
N GLU A 66 12.16 19.34 15.84
CA GLU A 66 11.40 18.66 16.89
C GLU A 66 10.25 17.81 16.31
N VAL A 67 9.98 16.70 17.01
CA VAL A 67 9.00 15.67 16.64
C VAL A 67 7.56 16.20 16.46
N VAL A 68 7.27 17.42 16.95
CA VAL A 68 5.91 17.99 16.96
C VAL A 68 5.34 18.21 15.55
N GLU A 69 6.17 18.61 14.58
CA GLU A 69 5.71 18.94 13.22
C GLU A 69 6.00 17.83 12.19
N LEU A 70 6.56 16.70 12.63
CA LEU A 70 7.09 15.67 11.73
C LEU A 70 6.03 15.10 10.76
N GLN A 71 4.79 14.93 11.23
CA GLN A 71 3.67 14.45 10.41
C GLN A 71 3.29 15.46 9.32
N ASN A 72 3.25 16.75 9.63
CA ASN A 72 2.93 17.78 8.65
C ASN A 72 4.04 17.89 7.60
N VAL A 73 5.30 17.82 8.04
CA VAL A 73 6.46 17.94 7.16
C VAL A 73 6.58 16.71 6.24
N GLU A 74 6.39 15.49 6.74
CA GLU A 74 6.38 14.29 5.88
C GLU A 74 5.23 14.33 4.87
N PHE A 75 4.04 14.78 5.31
CA PHE A 75 2.90 14.90 4.43
C PHE A 75 3.15 15.90 3.30
N CYS A 76 3.72 17.07 3.60
CA CYS A 76 4.09 18.05 2.59
C CYS A 76 5.15 17.53 1.62
N LEU A 77 6.17 16.84 2.12
CA LEU A 77 7.16 16.18 1.27
C LEU A 77 6.51 15.15 0.32
N TRP A 78 5.60 14.32 0.82
CA TRP A 78 4.85 13.40 -0.05
C TRP A 78 3.98 14.15 -1.06
N LYS A 79 3.31 15.23 -0.64
CA LYS A 79 2.50 16.07 -1.53
C LYS A 79 3.34 16.68 -2.66
N LEU A 80 4.57 17.11 -2.39
CA LEU A 80 5.54 17.54 -3.41
C LEU A 80 5.77 16.44 -4.45
N HIS A 81 6.12 15.23 -4.00
CA HIS A 81 6.33 14.07 -4.87
C HIS A 81 5.08 13.73 -5.68
N TYR A 82 3.92 13.62 -5.03
CA TYR A 82 2.67 13.21 -5.65
C TYR A 82 2.23 14.19 -6.74
N LYS A 83 2.35 15.50 -6.50
CA LYS A 83 2.02 16.48 -7.52
C LYS A 83 2.95 16.38 -8.75
N HIS A 84 4.24 16.06 -8.58
CA HIS A 84 5.13 15.77 -9.71
C HIS A 84 4.72 14.49 -10.44
N ILE A 85 4.41 13.42 -9.71
CA ILE A 85 3.89 12.17 -10.29
C ILE A 85 2.66 12.45 -11.14
N ASP A 86 1.70 13.22 -10.61
CA ASP A 86 0.47 13.52 -11.33
C ASP A 86 0.72 14.37 -12.58
N GLU A 87 1.61 15.36 -12.50
CA GLU A 87 2.00 16.19 -13.65
C GLU A 87 2.71 15.36 -14.75
N TYR A 88 3.63 14.44 -14.39
CA TYR A 88 4.22 13.50 -15.34
C TYR A 88 3.14 12.64 -16.01
N ARG A 89 2.26 12.03 -15.22
CA ARG A 89 1.18 11.18 -15.73
C ARG A 89 0.22 11.97 -16.63
N ARG A 90 -0.08 13.23 -16.29
CA ARG A 90 -0.90 14.14 -17.09
C ARG A 90 -0.25 14.40 -18.46
N ARG A 91 1.04 14.72 -18.50
CA ARG A 91 1.77 14.95 -19.77
C ARG A 91 1.86 13.69 -20.62
N ILE A 92 2.16 12.53 -20.02
CA ILE A 92 2.21 11.25 -20.73
C ILE A 92 0.86 10.94 -21.39
N ARG A 93 -0.26 11.10 -20.66
CA ARG A 93 -1.61 10.92 -21.23
C ARG A 93 -1.91 11.90 -22.37
N GLN A 94 -1.55 13.17 -22.21
CA GLN A 94 -1.81 14.20 -23.23
C GLN A 94 -1.00 13.97 -24.52
N THR A 95 0.27 13.59 -24.40
CA THR A 95 1.10 13.33 -25.57
C THR A 95 0.74 12.00 -26.23
N GLY A 96 0.36 10.98 -25.44
CA GLY A 96 -0.16 9.70 -25.95
C GLY A 96 -1.43 9.88 -26.81
N ALA A 97 -2.42 10.62 -26.31
CA ALA A 97 -3.65 10.91 -27.07
C ALA A 97 -3.39 11.66 -28.38
N LYS A 98 -2.37 12.53 -28.42
CA LYS A 98 -1.98 13.26 -29.65
C LYS A 98 -1.29 12.35 -30.67
N SER A 99 -0.52 11.36 -30.22
CA SER A 99 0.16 10.37 -31.07
C SER A 99 -0.84 9.50 -31.85
N GLU A 100 -1.96 9.13 -31.22
CA GLU A 100 -3.03 8.37 -31.88
C GLU A 100 -3.69 9.15 -33.03
N THR A 101 -3.82 10.48 -32.89
CA THR A 101 -4.36 11.36 -33.95
C THR A 101 -3.35 11.76 -35.03
N ASN A 102 -2.07 11.96 -34.70
CA ASN A 102 -1.03 12.42 -35.61
C ASN A 102 0.25 11.60 -35.42
N LYS A 103 0.47 10.61 -36.30
CA LYS A 103 1.67 9.75 -36.31
C LYS A 103 2.91 10.50 -36.85
N SER A 104 3.38 11.49 -36.12
CA SER A 104 4.65 12.18 -36.39
C SER A 104 5.74 11.67 -35.45
N GLU A 105 6.93 11.37 -35.98
CA GLU A 105 8.10 10.91 -35.21
C GLU A 105 8.46 11.84 -34.04
N THR A 106 8.24 13.15 -34.18
CA THR A 106 8.50 14.13 -33.12
C THR A 106 7.56 13.95 -31.91
N VAL A 107 6.31 13.52 -32.13
CA VAL A 107 5.35 13.28 -31.04
C VAL A 107 5.74 12.03 -30.26
N GLN A 108 6.19 10.99 -30.96
CA GLN A 108 6.64 9.74 -30.33
C GLN A 108 7.90 9.98 -29.47
N ASN A 109 8.90 10.70 -29.99
CA ASN A 109 10.12 11.06 -29.24
C ASN A 109 9.82 11.86 -27.96
N ASN A 110 8.79 12.71 -27.98
CA ASN A 110 8.36 13.47 -26.80
C ASN A 110 7.65 12.60 -25.75
N VAL A 111 6.86 11.60 -26.18
CA VAL A 111 6.26 10.61 -25.27
C VAL A 111 7.36 9.82 -24.57
N ASP A 112 8.33 9.33 -25.34
CA ASP A 112 9.44 8.53 -24.83
C ASP A 112 10.32 9.34 -23.87
N GLY A 113 10.59 10.61 -24.18
CA GLY A 113 11.31 11.52 -23.28
C GLY A 113 10.59 11.81 -21.96
N HIS A 114 9.25 11.94 -21.97
CA HIS A 114 8.47 12.11 -20.74
C HIS A 114 8.37 10.82 -19.91
N MET A 115 8.29 9.65 -20.56
CA MET A 115 8.31 8.36 -19.87
C MET A 115 9.67 8.10 -19.22
N GLU A 116 10.77 8.32 -19.95
CA GLU A 116 12.13 8.15 -19.42
C GLU A 116 12.41 9.14 -18.27
N GLY A 117 12.01 10.40 -18.44
CA GLY A 117 12.09 11.41 -17.38
C GLY A 117 11.28 11.02 -16.14
N PHE A 118 10.09 10.43 -16.31
CA PHE A 118 9.28 9.97 -15.19
C PHE A 118 9.91 8.78 -14.47
N TYR A 119 10.44 7.80 -15.22
CA TYR A 119 11.13 6.65 -14.65
C TYR A 119 12.39 7.05 -13.87
N SER A 120 13.16 7.99 -14.42
CA SER A 120 14.32 8.59 -13.76
C SER A 120 13.93 9.31 -12.47
N PHE A 121 12.88 10.15 -12.51
CA PHE A 121 12.32 10.82 -11.33
C PHE A 121 11.90 9.81 -10.25
N LEU A 122 11.16 8.76 -10.61
CA LEU A 122 10.71 7.74 -9.65
C LEU A 122 11.90 7.00 -9.02
N SER A 123 12.91 6.67 -9.82
CA SER A 123 14.12 6.00 -9.33
C SER A 123 14.90 6.90 -8.37
N GLU A 124 15.06 8.19 -8.70
CA GLU A 124 15.68 9.19 -7.82
C GLU A 124 14.90 9.41 -6.52
N ALA A 125 13.56 9.40 -6.57
CA ALA A 125 12.70 9.53 -5.39
C ALA A 125 12.78 8.29 -4.49
N ILE A 126 12.83 7.08 -5.05
CA ILE A 126 13.00 5.84 -4.28
C ILE A 126 14.33 5.86 -3.52
N GLU A 127 15.42 6.23 -4.20
CA GLU A 127 16.74 6.26 -3.56
C GLU A 127 16.79 7.31 -2.45
N PHE A 128 16.22 8.49 -2.69
CA PHE A 128 16.08 9.52 -1.67
C PHE A 128 15.34 9.02 -0.42
N TYR A 129 14.19 8.35 -0.56
CA TYR A 129 13.47 7.83 0.61
C TYR A 129 14.23 6.72 1.33
N LYS A 130 14.95 5.84 0.62
CA LYS A 130 15.81 4.82 1.24
C LYS A 130 16.90 5.46 2.09
N GLU A 131 17.59 6.47 1.55
CA GLU A 131 18.58 7.23 2.29
C GLU A 131 17.97 7.95 3.50
N LEU A 132 16.82 8.61 3.31
CA LEU A 132 16.11 9.31 4.36
C LEU A 132 15.76 8.36 5.51
N VAL A 133 15.20 7.18 5.21
CA VAL A 133 14.91 6.14 6.21
C VAL A 133 16.18 5.72 6.94
N GLY A 134 17.29 5.50 6.23
CA GLY A 134 18.58 5.12 6.81
C GLY A 134 19.16 6.21 7.73
N LYS A 135 19.09 7.49 7.33
CA LYS A 135 19.49 8.64 8.16
C LYS A 135 18.57 8.78 9.39
N PHE A 136 17.27 8.66 9.19
CA PHE A 136 16.25 8.80 10.23
C PHE A 136 16.36 7.72 11.31
N ARG A 137 16.50 6.44 10.92
CA ARG A 137 16.68 5.32 11.85
C ARG A 137 17.94 5.45 12.70
N ARG A 138 19.07 5.83 12.07
CA ARG A 138 20.34 6.10 12.78
C ARG A 138 20.20 7.24 13.79
N ARG A 139 19.53 8.32 13.39
CA ARG A 139 19.34 9.52 14.24
C ARG A 139 18.51 9.23 15.49
N TYR A 140 17.44 8.47 15.34
CA TYR A 140 16.45 8.25 16.38
C TYR A 140 16.55 6.89 17.07
N ARG A 141 17.56 6.07 16.72
CA ARG A 141 17.77 4.71 17.25
C ARG A 141 16.51 3.85 17.21
N LEU A 142 15.79 3.93 16.10
CA LEU A 142 14.63 3.06 15.85
C LEU A 142 15.15 1.66 15.56
N VAL A 143 15.25 0.83 16.60
CA VAL A 143 15.53 -0.61 16.46
C VAL A 143 14.26 -1.27 15.93
N GLY A 144 14.38 -2.04 14.86
CA GLY A 144 13.26 -2.65 14.12
C GLY A 144 12.60 -3.82 14.83
N GLU A 145 12.53 -3.81 16.16
CA GLU A 145 11.92 -4.87 16.95
C GLU A 145 10.44 -4.55 17.28
N PRO A 146 9.48 -5.42 16.90
CA PRO A 146 8.07 -5.29 17.26
C PRO A 146 7.82 -5.18 18.76
N LEU A 147 8.69 -5.78 19.58
CA LEU A 147 8.58 -5.84 21.05
C LEU A 147 8.63 -4.46 21.73
N LEU A 148 9.17 -3.44 21.05
CA LEU A 148 9.16 -2.07 21.57
C LEU A 148 7.83 -1.35 21.35
N TYR A 149 7.01 -1.76 20.37
CA TYR A 149 5.72 -1.12 20.12
C TYR A 149 4.75 -1.34 21.29
N GLU A 150 4.65 -2.59 21.74
CA GLU A 150 3.70 -3.04 22.76
C GLU A 150 4.04 -2.50 24.16
N LYS A 151 5.35 -2.43 24.48
CA LYS A 151 5.87 -1.86 25.72
C LYS A 151 5.71 -0.34 25.81
N VAL A 152 5.58 0.35 24.67
CA VAL A 152 5.48 1.80 24.58
C VAL A 152 4.02 2.26 24.57
N ALA A 153 3.14 1.53 23.87
CA ALA A 153 1.69 1.79 23.84
C ALA A 153 1.04 1.79 25.24
N SER A 154 1.65 1.06 26.18
CA SER A 154 1.21 0.93 27.58
C SER A 154 1.79 1.99 28.52
N SER A 155 2.73 2.86 28.07
CA SER A 155 3.37 3.87 28.91
C SER A 155 2.97 5.30 28.50
N CYS A 156 2.31 6.04 29.39
CA CYS A 156 1.92 7.45 29.15
C CYS A 156 3.09 8.43 29.39
N SER A 157 4.27 8.12 28.85
CA SER A 157 5.46 8.97 28.98
C SER A 157 5.63 9.92 27.80
N VAL A 158 6.23 11.09 28.02
CA VAL A 158 6.53 12.05 26.95
C VAL A 158 7.45 11.45 25.89
N GLU A 159 8.34 10.53 26.26
CA GLU A 159 9.23 9.85 25.31
C GLU A 159 8.49 8.80 24.48
N ALA A 160 7.49 8.11 25.06
CA ALA A 160 6.62 7.19 24.33
C ALA A 160 5.85 7.90 23.21
N VAL A 161 5.27 9.08 23.50
CA VAL A 161 4.57 9.89 22.49
C VAL A 161 5.52 10.32 21.36
N ARG A 162 6.76 10.71 21.69
CA ARG A 162 7.76 11.08 20.67
C ARG A 162 8.18 9.88 19.83
N LEU A 163 8.39 8.73 20.44
CA LEU A 163 8.74 7.50 19.75
C LEU A 163 7.62 7.09 18.78
N HIS A 164 6.38 7.15 19.22
CA HIS A 164 5.22 6.85 18.40
C HIS A 164 5.13 7.76 17.17
N LYS A 165 5.32 9.08 17.33
CA LYS A 165 5.39 10.02 16.20
C LYS A 165 6.54 9.72 15.23
N ARG A 166 7.70 9.25 15.73
CA ARG A 166 8.84 8.84 14.89
C ARG A 166 8.54 7.54 14.14
N GLN A 167 7.91 6.57 14.80
CA GLN A 167 7.46 5.31 14.17
C GLN A 167 6.44 5.60 13.08
N PHE A 168 5.45 6.46 13.35
CA PHE A 168 4.48 6.89 12.36
C PHE A 168 5.16 7.51 11.12
N ALA A 169 6.07 8.46 11.32
CA ALA A 169 6.80 9.07 10.19
C ALA A 169 7.62 8.04 9.40
N CYS A 170 8.29 7.10 10.10
CA CYS A 170 9.03 6.03 9.44
C CYS A 170 8.10 5.10 8.64
N HIS A 171 6.95 4.70 9.21
CA HIS A 171 5.89 3.98 8.51
C HIS A 171 5.46 4.72 7.24
N ARG A 172 5.20 6.03 7.34
CA ARG A 172 4.81 6.88 6.21
C ARG A 172 5.86 6.89 5.10
N PHE A 173 7.16 6.93 5.43
CA PHE A 173 8.23 6.81 4.44
C PHE A 173 8.20 5.47 3.70
N PHE A 174 7.90 4.36 4.39
CA PHE A 174 7.75 3.05 3.76
C PHE A 174 6.50 2.95 2.89
N VAL A 175 5.38 3.56 3.29
CA VAL A 175 4.20 3.68 2.41
C VAL A 175 4.56 4.44 1.14
N CYS A 176 5.27 5.57 1.25
CA CYS A 176 5.72 6.35 0.09
C CYS A 176 6.67 5.53 -0.82
N LEU A 177 7.60 4.76 -0.25
CA LEU A 177 8.47 3.85 -1.01
C LEU A 177 7.68 2.79 -1.78
N GLY A 178 6.67 2.20 -1.13
CA GLY A 178 5.77 1.24 -1.75
C GLY A 178 5.01 1.86 -2.92
N ASP A 179 4.48 3.08 -2.76
CA ASP A 179 3.78 3.80 -3.82
C ASP A 179 4.70 4.17 -4.99
N LEU A 180 5.90 4.66 -4.72
CA LEU A 180 6.88 4.98 -5.76
C LEU A 180 7.28 3.73 -6.56
N ALA A 181 7.53 2.60 -5.88
CA ALA A 181 7.79 1.32 -6.55
C ALA A 181 6.60 0.86 -7.39
N ARG A 182 5.37 1.02 -6.89
CA ARG A 182 4.13 0.70 -7.61
C ARG A 182 3.99 1.56 -8.86
N TYR A 183 4.19 2.88 -8.76
CA TYR A 183 4.15 3.79 -9.91
C TYR A 183 5.21 3.45 -10.95
N ARG A 184 6.40 3.03 -10.50
CA ARG A 184 7.51 2.64 -11.40
C ARG A 184 7.17 1.38 -12.21
N GLU A 185 6.54 0.39 -11.59
CA GLU A 185 6.06 -0.80 -12.31
C GLU A 185 4.92 -0.45 -13.28
N LEU A 186 4.01 0.46 -12.92
CA LEU A 186 2.96 0.94 -13.82
C LEU A 186 3.52 1.64 -15.07
N CYS A 187 4.71 2.22 -15.01
CA CYS A 187 5.38 2.83 -16.18
C CYS A 187 5.91 1.81 -17.18
N LYS A 188 6.23 0.59 -16.74
CA LYS A 188 6.87 -0.45 -17.58
C LYS A 188 5.89 -1.19 -18.51
N LYS A 189 4.59 -0.90 -18.41
CA LYS A 189 3.50 -1.69 -19.02
C LYS A 189 3.46 -1.72 -20.56
N SER A 190 4.45 -1.19 -21.27
CA SER A 190 4.53 -1.34 -22.73
C SER A 190 5.27 -2.60 -23.20
N GLN A 191 6.03 -3.36 -22.37
CA GLN A 191 6.92 -4.40 -22.92
C GLN A 191 7.11 -5.73 -22.16
N THR A 192 6.42 -6.08 -21.07
CA THR A 192 6.57 -7.44 -20.49
C THR A 192 5.45 -7.88 -19.53
N THR A 193 5.10 -9.17 -19.60
CA THR A 193 4.06 -9.86 -18.80
C THR A 193 4.42 -10.09 -17.32
N ASN A 194 5.59 -9.65 -16.85
CA ASN A 194 6.10 -9.90 -15.50
C ASN A 194 6.26 -8.60 -14.69
N CYS A 195 5.15 -8.00 -14.26
CA CYS A 195 5.19 -6.86 -13.32
C CYS A 195 5.68 -7.30 -11.94
N ARG A 196 6.69 -6.63 -11.38
CA ARG A 196 7.30 -6.99 -10.09
C ARG A 196 6.66 -6.22 -8.93
N TRP A 197 5.43 -6.57 -8.59
CA TRP A 197 4.72 -5.98 -7.45
C TRP A 197 5.37 -6.28 -6.09
N SER A 198 6.21 -7.31 -6.03
CA SER A 198 6.88 -7.76 -4.80
C SER A 198 7.71 -6.68 -4.11
N VAL A 199 8.36 -5.78 -4.86
CA VAL A 199 9.13 -4.66 -4.27
C VAL A 199 8.20 -3.71 -3.53
N SER A 200 7.05 -3.37 -4.12
CA SER A 200 6.04 -2.51 -3.50
C SER A 200 5.45 -3.18 -2.26
N ALA A 201 5.11 -4.47 -2.36
CA ALA A 201 4.59 -5.27 -1.26
C ALA A 201 5.57 -5.32 -0.07
N THR A 202 6.86 -5.56 -0.31
CA THR A 202 7.90 -5.56 0.74
C THR A 202 7.91 -4.24 1.52
N PHE A 203 7.82 -3.09 0.83
CA PHE A 203 7.77 -1.80 1.52
C PHE A 203 6.49 -1.61 2.33
N TYR A 204 5.33 -2.06 1.85
CA TYR A 204 4.10 -2.00 2.63
C TYR A 204 4.12 -2.94 3.84
N PHE A 205 4.68 -4.15 3.73
CA PHE A 205 4.87 -5.04 4.89
C PHE A 205 5.85 -4.46 5.92
N GLU A 206 6.91 -3.79 5.47
CA GLU A 206 7.78 -3.04 6.38
C GLU A 206 7.01 -1.91 7.08
N ALA A 207 6.13 -1.21 6.38
CA ALA A 207 5.28 -0.18 6.97
C ALA A 207 4.33 -0.77 8.05
N THR A 208 3.70 -1.91 7.80
CA THR A 208 2.81 -2.57 8.79
C THR A 208 3.59 -3.03 10.02
N ARG A 209 4.83 -3.50 9.86
CA ARG A 209 5.68 -3.90 10.99
C ARG A 209 6.10 -2.73 11.87
N ILE A 210 6.35 -1.56 11.28
CA ILE A 210 6.82 -0.37 12.01
C ILE A 210 5.70 0.29 12.80
N TYR A 211 4.49 0.32 12.25
CA TYR A 211 3.33 0.97 12.84
C TYR A 211 2.08 0.13 12.54
N PRO A 212 1.79 -0.88 13.37
CA PRO A 212 0.73 -1.86 13.09
C PRO A 212 -0.68 -1.30 13.27
N ASP A 213 -0.84 -0.17 13.95
CA ASP A 213 -2.16 0.42 14.20
C ASP A 213 -2.76 1.10 12.96
N SER A 214 -1.96 1.38 11.92
CA SER A 214 -2.41 2.09 10.70
C SER A 214 -2.98 1.14 9.64
N GLY A 215 -4.22 1.39 9.24
CA GLY A 215 -4.89 0.71 8.13
C GLY A 215 -4.33 1.02 6.74
N ASN A 216 -3.56 2.10 6.58
CA ASN A 216 -3.12 2.59 5.26
C ASN A 216 -2.31 1.54 4.49
N ALA A 217 -1.27 0.97 5.11
CA ALA A 217 -0.42 -0.02 4.44
C ALA A 217 -1.18 -1.31 4.08
N GLN A 218 -2.18 -1.70 4.89
CA GLN A 218 -3.07 -2.81 4.56
C GLN A 218 -3.92 -2.48 3.32
N ASN A 219 -4.50 -1.28 3.24
CA ASN A 219 -5.26 -0.86 2.06
C ASN A 219 -4.40 -0.86 0.79
N GLN A 220 -3.13 -0.46 0.89
CA GLN A 220 -2.21 -0.52 -0.26
C GLN A 220 -1.86 -1.96 -0.68
N LEU A 221 -1.76 -2.89 0.27
CA LEU A 221 -1.61 -4.32 -0.03
C LEU A 221 -2.86 -4.89 -0.71
N ALA A 222 -4.06 -4.47 -0.28
CA ALA A 222 -5.31 -4.84 -0.95
C ALA A 222 -5.30 -4.37 -2.42
N LEU A 223 -4.88 -3.12 -2.67
CA LEU A 223 -4.72 -2.59 -4.03
C LEU A 223 -3.75 -3.44 -4.87
N LEU A 224 -2.60 -3.84 -4.33
CA LEU A 224 -1.67 -4.71 -5.05
C LEU A 224 -2.26 -6.09 -5.36
N ALA A 225 -3.03 -6.67 -4.44
CA ALA A 225 -3.73 -7.93 -4.66
C ALA A 225 -4.71 -7.85 -5.85
N THR A 226 -5.39 -6.71 -6.01
CA THR A 226 -6.24 -6.49 -7.21
C THR A 226 -5.45 -6.44 -8.51
N TYR A 227 -4.19 -6.00 -8.50
CA TYR A 227 -3.35 -5.96 -9.71
C TYR A 227 -2.88 -7.33 -10.18
N VAL A 228 -2.84 -8.32 -9.26
CA VAL A 228 -2.50 -9.72 -9.58
C VAL A 228 -3.73 -10.61 -9.70
N GLY A 229 -4.95 -10.06 -9.54
CA GLY A 229 -6.20 -10.81 -9.65
C GLY A 229 -6.51 -11.71 -8.46
N ASP A 230 -5.91 -11.46 -7.30
CA ASP A 230 -6.18 -12.21 -6.07
C ASP A 230 -7.25 -11.47 -5.23
N ASP A 231 -8.51 -11.73 -5.55
CA ASP A 231 -9.65 -11.07 -4.92
C ASP A 231 -9.83 -11.47 -3.44
N PHE A 232 -9.39 -12.66 -3.03
CA PHE A 232 -9.44 -13.09 -1.63
C PHE A 232 -8.39 -12.37 -0.80
N LEU A 233 -7.16 -12.27 -1.31
CA LEU A 233 -6.11 -11.49 -0.66
C LEU A 233 -6.47 -10.00 -0.61
N ALA A 234 -7.12 -9.48 -1.65
CA ALA A 234 -7.67 -8.11 -1.64
C ALA A 234 -8.72 -7.94 -0.53
N LEU A 235 -9.67 -8.89 -0.41
CA LEU A 235 -10.69 -8.88 0.64
C LEU A 235 -10.06 -8.90 2.03
N TYR A 236 -9.12 -9.82 2.26
CA TYR A 236 -8.39 -9.93 3.53
C TYR A 236 -7.78 -8.59 3.93
N HIS A 237 -7.01 -7.97 3.04
CA HIS A 237 -6.32 -6.72 3.34
C HIS A 237 -7.28 -5.53 3.49
N CYS A 238 -8.39 -5.48 2.75
CA CYS A 238 -9.45 -4.48 2.96
C CYS A 238 -10.07 -4.59 4.36
N VAL A 239 -10.43 -5.81 4.78
CA VAL A 239 -11.00 -6.06 6.12
C VAL A 239 -9.98 -5.73 7.20
N ARG A 240 -8.72 -6.13 7.04
CA ARG A 240 -7.64 -5.78 7.96
C ARG A 240 -7.46 -4.27 8.07
N SER A 241 -7.54 -3.53 6.97
CA SER A 241 -7.44 -2.07 6.98
C SER A 241 -8.53 -1.39 7.83
N LEU A 242 -9.73 -1.97 7.88
CA LEU A 242 -10.87 -1.47 8.68
C LEU A 242 -10.80 -1.89 10.16
N ALA A 243 -10.17 -3.03 10.46
CA ALA A 243 -10.15 -3.62 11.80
C ALA A 243 -9.01 -3.11 12.71
N LEU A 244 -8.12 -2.25 12.20
CA LEU A 244 -7.01 -1.66 12.97
C LEU A 244 -7.44 -0.41 13.74
N LYS A 245 -6.61 0.02 14.70
CA LYS A 245 -6.95 1.16 15.60
C LYS A 245 -7.12 2.48 14.86
N GLU A 246 -6.34 2.67 13.79
CA GLU A 246 -6.43 3.82 12.88
C GLU A 246 -6.85 3.30 11.50
N PRO A 247 -8.16 3.07 11.26
CA PRO A 247 -8.63 2.52 10.00
C PRO A 247 -8.37 3.48 8.83
N PHE A 248 -8.12 2.94 7.64
CA PHE A 248 -7.97 3.78 6.46
C PHE A 248 -9.35 4.33 6.03
N PRO A 249 -9.51 5.66 5.85
CA PRO A 249 -10.83 6.27 5.61
C PRO A 249 -11.60 5.66 4.44
N ASP A 250 -10.92 5.37 3.33
CA ASP A 250 -11.58 4.90 2.11
C ASP A 250 -11.61 3.36 2.00
N ALA A 251 -11.19 2.62 3.03
CA ALA A 251 -11.12 1.15 2.98
C ALA A 251 -12.51 0.51 2.84
N TRP A 252 -13.55 1.15 3.37
CA TRP A 252 -14.93 0.68 3.23
C TRP A 252 -15.39 0.77 1.78
N ASP A 253 -15.14 1.91 1.12
CA ASP A 253 -15.49 2.10 -0.29
C ASP A 253 -14.72 1.13 -1.18
N ASN A 254 -13.43 0.92 -0.90
CA ASN A 254 -12.61 -0.08 -1.60
C ASN A 254 -13.15 -1.51 -1.43
N LEU A 255 -13.59 -1.86 -0.21
CA LEU A 255 -14.24 -3.14 0.06
C LEU A 255 -15.54 -3.28 -0.73
N MET A 256 -16.40 -2.26 -0.72
CA MET A 256 -17.66 -2.29 -1.46
C MET A 256 -17.44 -2.46 -2.96
N LEU A 257 -16.49 -1.73 -3.54
CA LEU A 257 -16.11 -1.87 -4.95
C LEU A 257 -15.64 -3.30 -5.28
N LEU A 258 -14.85 -3.91 -4.40
CA LEU A 258 -14.37 -5.29 -4.58
C LEU A 258 -15.53 -6.31 -4.56
N LEU A 259 -16.46 -6.16 -3.61
CA LEU A 259 -17.60 -7.06 -3.48
C LEU A 259 -18.62 -6.88 -4.62
N GLU A 260 -18.87 -5.63 -5.05
CA GLU A 260 -19.75 -5.33 -6.19
C GLU A 260 -19.18 -5.89 -7.51
N LYS A 261 -17.87 -5.76 -7.72
CA LYS A 261 -17.17 -6.39 -8.84
C LYS A 261 -17.34 -7.91 -8.82
N ASN A 262 -17.09 -8.55 -7.67
CA ASN A 262 -17.23 -10.00 -7.52
C ASN A 262 -18.65 -10.51 -7.71
N ARG A 263 -19.65 -9.78 -7.20
CA ARG A 263 -21.07 -10.10 -7.38
C ARG A 263 -21.45 -10.13 -8.87
N SER A 264 -20.91 -9.20 -9.64
CA SER A 264 -21.25 -8.97 -11.06
C SER A 264 -20.47 -9.89 -12.02
N SER A 265 -19.49 -10.67 -11.53
CA SER A 265 -18.76 -11.63 -12.34
C SER A 265 -19.62 -12.86 -12.67
N ASP A 266 -19.70 -13.23 -13.96
CA ASP A 266 -20.42 -14.41 -14.43
C ASP A 266 -19.71 -15.70 -13.96
N LEU A 267 -20.43 -16.56 -13.23
CA LEU A 267 -19.97 -17.91 -12.93
C LEU A 267 -20.40 -18.81 -14.09
N HIS A 268 -19.45 -19.40 -14.83
CA HIS A 268 -19.74 -20.67 -15.48
C HIS A 268 -20.11 -21.67 -14.38
N SER A 269 -21.26 -22.32 -14.52
CA SER A 269 -21.97 -23.04 -13.47
C SER A 269 -21.11 -24.10 -12.76
N LEU A 270 -20.60 -23.80 -11.57
CA LEU A 270 -20.08 -24.81 -10.62
C LEU A 270 -21.20 -25.44 -9.76
N SER A 271 -22.46 -25.13 -10.07
CA SER A 271 -23.67 -25.48 -9.28
C SER A 271 -23.96 -26.98 -9.14
N SER A 272 -23.22 -27.89 -9.79
CA SER A 272 -23.52 -29.34 -9.69
C SER A 272 -22.58 -30.15 -8.80
N LYS A 273 -21.49 -29.59 -8.25
CA LYS A 273 -20.46 -30.40 -7.55
C LYS A 273 -20.04 -29.99 -6.14
N ALA A 274 -20.42 -28.80 -5.65
CA ALA A 274 -20.02 -28.38 -4.31
C ALA A 274 -21.19 -28.46 -3.32
N HIS A 275 -21.28 -29.56 -2.58
CA HIS A 275 -22.12 -29.66 -1.38
C HIS A 275 -21.23 -29.44 -0.15
N PHE A 276 -21.40 -28.31 0.53
CA PHE A 276 -20.64 -27.97 1.74
C PHE A 276 -21.51 -28.16 2.99
N ASP A 277 -21.06 -29.00 3.91
CA ASP A 277 -21.64 -29.11 5.25
C ASP A 277 -20.89 -28.18 6.22
N PHE A 278 -21.52 -27.05 6.55
CA PHE A 278 -20.96 -26.03 7.45
C PHE A 278 -20.84 -26.51 8.91
N LEU A 279 -21.41 -27.66 9.26
CA LEU A 279 -21.38 -28.20 10.62
C LEU A 279 -20.17 -29.10 10.89
N LYS A 280 -19.42 -29.51 9.87
CA LYS A 280 -18.20 -30.35 9.99
C LYS A 280 -17.11 -29.97 8.97
N PRO A 281 -16.24 -28.99 9.27
CA PRO A 281 -15.21 -28.53 8.34
C PRO A 281 -14.01 -29.49 8.16
N HIS A 282 -13.94 -30.62 8.88
CA HIS A 282 -12.79 -31.55 8.87
C HIS A 282 -13.06 -32.94 8.27
N GLY A 283 -14.22 -33.16 7.67
CA GLY A 283 -14.56 -34.45 7.05
C GLY A 283 -14.76 -34.32 5.55
N GLU A 284 -13.72 -34.58 4.74
CA GLU A 284 -13.92 -34.86 3.32
C GLU A 284 -14.68 -36.20 3.19
N SER A 285 -15.98 -36.15 2.92
CA SER A 285 -16.73 -37.35 2.51
C SER A 285 -16.65 -37.47 0.99
N PHE A 286 -15.70 -38.27 0.49
CA PHE A 286 -15.75 -38.75 -0.89
C PHE A 286 -16.88 -39.78 -1.03
N SER A 287 -17.91 -39.47 -1.81
CA SER A 287 -18.87 -40.46 -2.28
C SER A 287 -18.34 -41.08 -3.58
N GLU A 288 -17.82 -42.31 -3.51
CA GLU A 288 -17.52 -43.15 -4.67
C GLU A 288 -18.82 -43.54 -5.38
N THR A 289 -18.99 -43.10 -6.62
CA THR A 289 -19.98 -43.69 -7.53
C THR A 289 -19.31 -44.82 -8.30
N LYS A 290 -19.68 -46.05 -7.96
CA LYS A 290 -19.29 -47.27 -8.68
C LYS A 290 -19.83 -47.26 -10.12
N SER A 291 -18.98 -47.63 -11.07
CA SER A 291 -19.39 -48.24 -12.33
C SER A 291 -18.40 -49.35 -12.73
N GLU A 292 -18.86 -50.60 -12.60
CA GLU A 292 -18.43 -51.83 -13.28
C GLU A 292 -18.38 -51.62 -14.82
N ALA A 293 -17.65 -52.29 -15.71
CA ALA A 293 -16.70 -53.42 -15.80
C ALA A 293 -15.94 -53.21 -17.16
N ASN A 294 -14.79 -53.79 -17.56
CA ASN A 294 -14.30 -55.16 -17.56
C ASN A 294 -12.78 -55.19 -17.93
N SER A 295 -12.14 -56.31 -17.61
CA SER A 295 -10.77 -56.81 -17.84
C SER A 295 -10.17 -56.56 -19.25
N VAL A 296 -8.84 -56.45 -19.46
CA VAL A 296 -7.79 -57.50 -19.37
C VAL A 296 -6.35 -56.88 -19.33
N SER A 297 -5.53 -57.34 -18.37
CA SER A 297 -4.06 -57.63 -18.34
C SER A 297 -3.20 -57.27 -19.58
N SER A 298 -1.92 -56.86 -19.54
CA SER A 298 -0.86 -56.68 -18.52
C SER A 298 0.34 -56.05 -19.24
N ASN A 299 1.09 -55.15 -18.59
CA ASN A 299 2.56 -55.18 -18.45
C ASN A 299 3.18 -53.77 -18.22
N ASN A 300 3.74 -53.66 -17.03
CA ASN A 300 4.72 -52.74 -16.45
C ASN A 300 5.52 -51.84 -17.41
N LYS A 301 5.53 -50.54 -17.08
CA LYS A 301 6.74 -49.69 -17.04
C LYS A 301 6.48 -48.50 -16.10
N GLU A 302 7.43 -48.27 -15.20
CA GLU A 302 7.49 -47.16 -14.25
C GLU A 302 7.22 -45.82 -14.93
N LEU A 303 6.32 -45.01 -14.36
CA LEU A 303 6.05 -43.65 -14.78
C LEU A 303 6.35 -42.70 -13.62
N GLU A 304 7.31 -41.81 -13.85
CA GLU A 304 7.65 -40.70 -12.97
C GLU A 304 6.41 -39.86 -12.64
N ALA A 305 6.26 -39.56 -11.35
CA ALA A 305 5.16 -38.80 -10.80
C ALA A 305 5.18 -37.33 -11.29
N THR A 306 4.38 -37.05 -12.31
CA THR A 306 3.92 -35.68 -12.62
C THR A 306 2.43 -35.60 -12.27
N GLY A 307 2.14 -35.34 -11.00
CA GLY A 307 0.78 -35.05 -10.55
C GLY A 307 0.35 -33.63 -10.97
N PRO A 308 -0.92 -33.42 -11.39
CA PRO A 308 -1.43 -32.08 -11.68
C PRO A 308 -1.63 -31.31 -10.37
N ILE A 309 -0.98 -30.14 -10.27
CA ILE A 309 -1.08 -29.25 -9.11
C ILE A 309 -2.46 -28.56 -9.11
N PHE A 310 -3.33 -29.03 -8.20
CA PHE A 310 -4.48 -28.37 -7.57
C PHE A 310 -5.00 -27.03 -8.14
N SER A 311 -6.08 -27.08 -8.93
CA SER A 311 -6.90 -25.92 -9.39
C SER A 311 -8.08 -25.57 -8.44
N GLY A 312 -8.37 -26.40 -7.44
CA GLY A 312 -9.60 -26.28 -6.63
C GLY A 312 -9.56 -25.24 -5.49
N LYS A 313 -8.38 -24.84 -5.01
CA LYS A 313 -8.27 -23.87 -3.90
C LYS A 313 -8.70 -22.46 -4.30
N THR A 314 -8.37 -22.03 -5.52
CA THR A 314 -8.74 -20.73 -6.09
C THR A 314 -10.25 -20.59 -6.30
N GLU A 315 -10.96 -21.69 -6.62
CA GLU A 315 -12.42 -21.68 -6.76
C GLU A 315 -13.14 -21.59 -5.40
N LEU A 316 -12.61 -22.22 -4.36
CA LEU A 316 -13.17 -22.13 -3.00
C LEU A 316 -13.10 -20.71 -2.43
N TRP A 317 -11.97 -20.04 -2.61
CA TRP A 317 -11.79 -18.68 -2.10
C TRP A 317 -12.65 -17.66 -2.84
N SER A 318 -12.82 -17.80 -4.16
CA SER A 318 -13.73 -16.95 -4.92
C SER A 318 -15.19 -17.15 -4.51
N LEU A 319 -15.60 -18.38 -4.19
CA LEU A 319 -16.93 -18.68 -3.63
C LEU A 319 -17.12 -18.05 -2.24
N LEU A 320 -16.10 -18.08 -1.37
CA LEU A 320 -16.14 -17.42 -0.06
C LEU A 320 -16.27 -15.89 -0.19
N VAL A 321 -15.47 -15.26 -1.07
CA VAL A 321 -15.57 -13.82 -1.37
C VAL A 321 -16.96 -13.47 -1.92
N ARG A 322 -17.53 -14.32 -2.79
CA ARG A 322 -18.87 -14.09 -3.35
C ARG A 322 -19.98 -14.28 -2.32
N MET A 323 -19.85 -15.26 -1.43
CA MET A 323 -20.77 -15.47 -0.31
C MET A 323 -20.75 -14.26 0.63
N THR A 324 -19.57 -13.79 1.04
CA THR A 324 -19.46 -12.57 1.86
C THR A 324 -20.00 -11.35 1.12
N SER A 325 -19.75 -11.21 -0.19
CA SER A 325 -20.33 -10.15 -1.04
C SER A 325 -21.86 -10.16 -1.02
N PHE A 326 -22.47 -11.33 -1.17
CA PHE A 326 -23.92 -11.47 -1.19
C PHE A 326 -24.55 -11.05 0.15
N PHE A 327 -24.00 -11.53 1.27
CA PHE A 327 -24.54 -11.20 2.60
C PHE A 327 -24.31 -9.73 2.98
N LEU A 328 -23.14 -9.17 2.67
CA LEU A 328 -22.79 -7.78 2.98
C LEU A 328 -23.53 -6.75 2.12
N ILE A 329 -23.81 -7.05 0.85
CA ILE A 329 -24.54 -6.14 -0.04
C ILE A 329 -26.06 -6.28 0.17
N LYS A 330 -26.57 -7.47 0.50
CA LYS A 330 -28.01 -7.68 0.75
C LYS A 330 -28.47 -7.06 2.09
N SER A 331 -27.60 -6.98 3.10
CA SER A 331 -27.89 -6.27 4.35
C SER A 331 -28.01 -4.75 4.16
N ARG A 332 -27.64 -4.21 2.99
CA ARG A 332 -27.84 -2.79 2.63
C ARG A 332 -29.31 -2.34 2.61
N TYR A 333 -30.23 -3.30 2.59
CA TYR A 333 -31.68 -3.08 2.67
C TYR A 333 -32.25 -3.18 4.09
N SER A 334 -31.41 -3.43 5.11
CA SER A 334 -31.78 -3.51 6.52
C SER A 334 -31.00 -2.49 7.35
N SER A 335 -31.58 -2.06 8.48
CA SER A 335 -31.23 -0.82 9.20
C SER A 335 -29.77 -0.71 9.70
N ALA A 336 -29.34 0.51 10.04
CA ALA A 336 -28.01 0.84 10.57
C ALA A 336 -27.54 -0.01 11.78
N ALA A 337 -28.46 -0.62 12.54
CA ALA A 337 -28.15 -1.49 13.68
C ALA A 337 -27.56 -2.87 13.27
N ASP A 338 -27.82 -3.32 12.04
CA ASP A 338 -27.31 -4.58 11.51
C ASP A 338 -25.83 -4.48 11.11
N TYR A 339 -25.36 -3.28 10.76
CA TYR A 339 -23.98 -3.03 10.34
C TYR A 339 -22.99 -3.15 11.50
N THR A 340 -23.33 -2.57 12.66
CA THR A 340 -22.52 -2.75 13.87
C THR A 340 -22.53 -4.22 14.30
N SER A 341 -23.62 -4.95 14.03
CA SER A 341 -23.73 -6.38 14.33
C SER A 341 -22.97 -7.26 13.36
N ILE A 342 -22.81 -6.87 12.09
CA ILE A 342 -21.98 -7.58 11.10
C ILE A 342 -20.50 -7.29 11.32
N ILE A 343 -20.12 -6.03 11.56
CA ILE A 343 -18.76 -5.69 11.97
C ILE A 343 -18.46 -6.39 13.30
N LYS A 344 -19.38 -6.36 14.27
CA LYS A 344 -19.27 -7.18 15.49
C LYS A 344 -19.28 -8.68 15.21
N PHE A 345 -19.96 -9.18 14.20
CA PHE A 345 -19.92 -10.61 13.85
C PHE A 345 -18.53 -10.97 13.33
N TYR A 346 -17.91 -10.14 12.49
CA TYR A 346 -16.55 -10.35 12.01
C TYR A 346 -15.46 -9.92 13.02
N THR A 347 -15.76 -9.09 14.02
CA THR A 347 -14.81 -8.73 15.09
C THR A 347 -15.00 -9.57 16.38
N ASN A 348 -16.19 -10.16 16.61
CA ASN A 348 -16.54 -11.09 17.70
C ASN A 348 -16.64 -12.55 17.27
N LEU A 349 -16.55 -12.88 15.97
CA LEU A 349 -15.96 -14.14 15.54
C LEU A 349 -14.60 -14.11 16.20
N ASN A 350 -14.49 -14.83 17.33
CA ASN A 350 -13.40 -14.74 18.28
C ASN A 350 -12.09 -14.52 17.52
N SER A 351 -11.24 -13.69 18.09
CA SER A 351 -9.84 -13.52 17.69
C SER A 351 -9.10 -14.84 17.52
N ASP A 352 -9.69 -15.99 17.81
CA ASP A 352 -9.19 -17.31 17.49
C ASP A 352 -9.73 -17.88 16.17
N VAL A 353 -10.98 -17.67 15.72
CA VAL A 353 -11.48 -18.29 14.46
C VAL A 353 -10.98 -17.57 13.22
N LEU A 354 -10.93 -16.24 13.22
CA LEU A 354 -10.33 -15.48 12.10
C LEU A 354 -8.80 -15.52 12.14
N VAL A 355 -8.18 -15.57 13.32
CA VAL A 355 -6.73 -15.84 13.43
C VAL A 355 -6.43 -17.28 13.05
N TRP A 356 -7.29 -18.26 13.33
CA TRP A 356 -7.07 -19.64 12.87
C TRP A 356 -7.38 -19.80 11.38
N PHE A 357 -8.37 -19.08 10.83
CA PHE A 357 -8.64 -19.02 9.38
C PHE A 357 -7.55 -18.27 8.59
N PHE A 358 -6.89 -17.27 9.17
CA PHE A 358 -5.92 -16.41 8.47
C PHE A 358 -4.45 -16.51 8.96
N CYS A 359 -4.14 -17.25 10.04
CA CYS A 359 -2.76 -17.53 10.48
C CYS A 359 -2.29 -18.96 10.16
N VAL A 360 -3.17 -19.82 9.62
CA VAL A 360 -2.79 -21.16 9.08
C VAL A 360 -2.52 -21.11 7.56
N ALA A 361 -2.62 -19.94 6.93
CA ALA A 361 -2.30 -19.72 5.52
C ALA A 361 -0.94 -19.07 5.30
#